data_AF-A0A1D9PSF9-F1
#
_entry.id   AF-A0A1D9PSF9-F1
#
_cell.length_a   1.000
_cell.length_b   1.000
_cell.length_c   1.000
_cell.angle_alpha   90.00
_cell.angle_beta   90.00
_cell.angle_gamma   90.00
#
_symmetry.space_group_name_H-M   'P 1'
#
loop_
_entity.id
_entity.type
_entity.pdbx_description
1 polymer ?
#
loop_
_entity_poly.entity_id
_entity_poly.type
_entity_poly.pdbx_seq_one_letter_code
_entity_poly.pdbx_strand_id
1 'polypeptide(L)' 'MFGKDSTKGGIEFQFRTLRANGARQREAFENGIDPQTLNIGAMNGKCENFPITSFQDFII' A
#
# COMPACT_ATOMS: atom_id res chain seq x y z
N MET A 1 -16.29 -5.59 15.55
CA MET A 1 -15.90 -4.17 15.59
C MET A 1 -14.58 -4.06 16.33
N PHE A 2 -13.70 -3.14 15.92
CA PHE A 2 -12.47 -2.84 16.65
C PHE A 2 -12.82 -2.46 18.11
N GLY A 3 -12.21 -3.12 19.09
CA GLY A 3 -12.59 -3.00 20.50
C GLY A 3 -11.76 -3.91 21.40
N LYS A 4 -12.22 -4.16 22.64
CA LYS A 4 -11.44 -4.87 23.68
C LYS A 4 -10.95 -6.26 23.26
N ASP A 5 -11.67 -6.93 22.35
CA ASP A 5 -11.38 -8.30 21.90
C ASP A 5 -10.49 -8.33 20.64
N SER A 6 -10.05 -7.17 20.14
CA SER A 6 -9.12 -7.08 19.03
C SER A 6 -7.67 -7.07 19.53
N THR A 7 -6.82 -7.92 18.95
CA THR A 7 -5.38 -7.85 19.20
C THR A 7 -4.77 -6.72 18.39
N LYS A 8 -3.67 -6.13 18.90
CA LYS A 8 -2.88 -5.14 18.14
C LYS A 8 -2.53 -5.64 16.73
N GLY A 9 -2.07 -6.88 16.63
CA GLY A 9 -1.73 -7.51 15.35
C GLY A 9 -2.95 -7.70 14.42
N GLY A 10 -4.12 -8.02 14.97
CA GLY A 10 -5.35 -8.12 14.19
C GLY A 10 -5.80 -6.77 13.61
N ILE A 11 -5.61 -5.68 14.35
CA ILE A 11 -5.85 -4.32 13.87
C ILE A 11 -4.85 -3.95 12.77
N GLU A 12 -3.56 -4.17 13.02
CA GLU A 12 -2.49 -3.91 12.05
C GLU A 12 -2.68 -4.68 10.75
N PHE A 13 -3.12 -5.94 10.83
CA PHE A 13 -3.39 -6.77 9.67
C PHE A 13 -4.44 -6.17 8.73
N GLN A 14 -5.50 -5.59 9.29
CA GLN A 14 -6.56 -4.93 8.49
C GLN A 14 -6.04 -3.70 7.75
N PHE A 15 -5.11 -2.94 8.34
CA PHE A 15 -4.57 -1.71 7.74
C PHE A 15 -3.31 -1.92 6.89
N ARG A 16 -2.71 -3.11 6.91
CA ARG A 16 -1.45 -3.39 6.21
C ARG A 16 -1.51 -3.07 4.72
N THR A 17 -2.56 -3.54 4.04
CA THR A 17 -2.76 -3.30 2.61
C THR A 17 -2.99 -1.81 2.33
N LEU A 18 -3.75 -1.12 3.20
CA LEU A 18 -3.98 0.32 3.06
C LEU A 18 -2.68 1.12 3.18
N ARG A 19 -1.81 0.76 4.14
CA ARG A 19 -0.49 1.40 4.31
C ARG A 19 0.40 1.19 3.09
N ALA A 20 0.50 -0.05 2.59
CA ALA A 20 1.29 -0.35 1.39
C ALA A 20 0.77 0.40 0.15
N ASN A 21 -0.56 0.51 0.03
CA ASN A 21 -1.19 1.26 -1.05
C ASN A 21 -0.90 2.76 -0.98
N GLY A 22 -0.96 3.35 0.22
CA GLY A 22 -0.61 4.76 0.43
C GLY A 22 0.86 5.06 0.10
N ALA A 23 1.78 4.14 0.45
CA ALA A 23 3.19 4.28 0.08
C ALA A 23 3.38 4.33 -1.45
N ARG A 24 2.72 3.42 -2.19
CA ARG A 24 2.77 3.40 -3.66
C ARG A 24 2.20 4.67 -4.29
N GLN A 25 1.13 5.22 -3.74
CA GLN A 25 0.57 6.50 -4.22
C GLN A 25 1.55 7.65 -4.01
N ARG A 26 2.22 7.69 -2.85
CA ARG A 26 3.21 8.70 -2.53
C ARG A 26 4.42 8.61 -3.47
N GLU A 27 4.95 7.41 -3.68
CA GLU A 27 6.09 7.17 -4.58
C GLU A 27 5.77 7.55 -6.03
N ALA A 28 4.56 7.25 -6.52
CA ALA A 28 4.17 7.67 -7.87
C ALA A 28 4.15 9.20 -7.99
N PHE A 29 3.55 9.89 -7.02
CA PHE A 29 3.51 11.34 -7.00
C PHE A 29 4.91 11.95 -6.96
N GLU A 30 5.81 11.44 -6.11
CA GLU A 30 7.20 11.89 -6.00
C GLU A 30 7.98 11.67 -7.31
N ASN A 31 7.62 10.64 -8.09
CA ASN A 31 8.19 10.36 -9.42
C ASN A 31 7.48 11.08 -10.57
N GLY A 32 6.54 11.99 -10.30
CA GLY A 32 5.79 12.72 -11.32
C GLY A 32 4.78 11.86 -12.10
N ILE A 33 4.40 10.71 -11.54
CA ILE A 33 3.43 9.78 -12.11
C ILE A 33 2.09 10.01 -11.41
N ASP A 34 1.02 10.15 -12.20
CA ASP A 34 -0.34 10.27 -11.65
C ASP A 34 -0.73 8.99 -10.90
N PRO A 35 -0.94 9.04 -9.57
CA PRO A 35 -1.28 7.86 -8.79
C PRO A 35 -2.59 7.18 -9.21
N GLN A 36 -3.47 7.86 -9.95
CA GLN A 36 -4.68 7.28 -10.51
C GLN A 36 -4.38 6.16 -11.53
N THR A 37 -3.20 6.17 -12.16
CA THR A 37 -2.80 5.13 -13.12
C THR A 37 -2.32 3.83 -12.45
N LEU A 38 -2.10 3.82 -11.13
CA LEU A 38 -1.54 2.67 -10.40
C LEU A 38 -2.54 1.52 -10.17
N ASN A 39 -3.80 1.69 -10.56
CA ASN A 39 -4.87 0.68 -10.47
C ASN A 39 -4.99 0.00 -9.08
N ILE A 40 -4.71 0.77 -8.02
CA ILE A 40 -4.64 0.27 -6.65
C ILE A 40 -6.04 -0.12 -6.16
N GLY A 41 -6.22 -1.41 -5.83
CA GLY A 41 -7.49 -1.93 -5.32
C GLY A 41 -8.48 -2.38 -6.40
N ALA A 42 -8.09 -2.39 -7.68
CA ALA A 42 -8.92 -2.96 -8.72
C ALA A 42 -9.05 -4.49 -8.59
N MET A 43 -10.28 -5.00 -8.70
CA MET A 43 -10.61 -6.42 -8.64
C MET A 43 -9.95 -7.26 -9.75
N ASN A 44 -9.38 -6.62 -10.79
CA ASN A 44 -8.84 -7.26 -11.99
C ASN A 44 -7.32 -7.17 -12.15
N GLY A 45 -6.54 -7.10 -11.06
CA GLY A 45 -5.16 -7.60 -10.98
C GLY A 45 -4.09 -7.12 -11.99
N LYS A 46 -4.38 -6.20 -12.91
CA LYS A 46 -3.41 -5.70 -13.88
C LYS A 46 -2.77 -4.44 -13.33
N CYS A 47 -1.67 -4.65 -12.61
CA CYS A 47 -0.67 -3.64 -12.29
C CYS A 47 0.30 -3.62 -13.48
N GLU A 48 0.04 -2.80 -14.49
CA GLU A 48 0.98 -2.67 -15.62
C GLU A 48 2.00 -1.60 -15.25
N ASN A 49 3.27 -2.02 -15.10
CA ASN A 49 4.47 -1.16 -14.99
C ASN A 49 4.70 -0.37 -13.69
N PHE A 50 4.79 -1.05 -12.55
CA PHE A 50 5.65 -0.53 -11.48
C PHE A 50 6.58 -1.61 -10.96
N PRO A 51 7.91 -1.47 -11.11
CA PRO A 51 8.85 -2.38 -10.47
C PRO A 51 8.64 -2.27 -8.95
N ILE A 52 8.30 -3.38 -8.32
CA ILE A 52 8.33 -3.53 -6.87
C ILE A 52 9.81 -3.45 -6.46
N THR A 53 10.31 -2.24 -6.21
CA THR A 53 11.64 -2.07 -5.62
C THR A 53 11.58 -2.45 -4.15
N SER A 54 12.49 -3.35 -3.79
CA SER A 54 12.69 -4.03 -2.51
C SER A 54 12.26 -3.27 -1.24
N PHE A 55 11.70 -4.03 -0.29
CA PHE A 55 11.32 -3.62 1.07
C PHE A 55 12.53 -3.17 1.96
N GLN A 56 13.73 -3.07 1.39
CA GLN A 56 14.98 -2.82 2.11
C GLN A 56 15.39 -1.33 2.19
N ASP A 57 14.67 -0.43 1.53
CA ASP A 57 15.05 1.00 1.50
C ASP A 57 14.47 1.84 2.65
N PHE A 58 13.71 1.24 3.58
CA PHE A 58 13.14 1.92 4.74
C PHE A 58 13.77 1.42 6.05
N ILE A 59 15.02 1.82 6.29
CA ILE A 59 15.54 2.03 7.65
C ILE A 59 15.54 3.54 7.87
N ILE A 60 14.61 4.01 8.70
CA ILE A 60 14.79 5.20 9.54
C ILE A 60 14.77 4.71 10.98
#